data_AF-A0A7S1P0B9-F1
#
_entry.id   AF-A0A7S1P0B9-F1
#
_cell.length_a   1.000
_cell.length_b   1.000
_cell.length_c   1.000
_cell.angle_alpha   90.00
_cell.angle_beta   90.00
_cell.angle_gamma   90.00
#
_symmetry.space_group_name_H-M   'P 1'
#
loop_
_entity.id
_entity.type
_entity.pdbx_description
1 polymer ?
#
loop_
_entity_poly.entity_id
_entity_poly.type
_entity_poly.pdbx_seq_one_letter_code
_entity_poly.pdbx_strand_id
1 'polypeptide(L)'
;MQWQALTKAVIHVGDAPPHGLQYHDNTCPGHGDDYPGGDPNGLRIEQLMQGFRALGLDYCFVRITKHTGKMIEVMRAAYDDPATLRQVQVEHL
;
A
#
# COMPACT_ATOMS: atom_id res chain seq x y z
N MET A 1 17.82 4.08 3.45
CA MET A 1 18.24 2.82 4.09
C MET A 1 18.84 1.92 3.02
N GLN A 2 19.95 1.24 3.30
CA GLN A 2 20.53 0.28 2.36
C GLN A 2 20.30 -1.14 2.90
N TRP A 3 19.44 -1.90 2.22
CA TRP A 3 19.23 -3.31 2.54
C TRP A 3 20.48 -4.11 2.18
N GLN A 4 20.96 -4.94 3.11
CA GLN A 4 22.21 -5.70 2.95
C GLN A 4 21.97 -7.20 2.68
N ALA A 5 20.86 -7.74 3.19
CA ALA A 5 20.52 -9.15 3.01
C ALA A 5 19.73 -9.39 1.72
N LEU A 6 19.78 -10.63 1.23
CA LEU A 6 19.00 -11.07 0.07
C LEU A 6 17.50 -11.04 0.38
N THR A 7 17.10 -11.62 1.53
CA THR A 7 15.72 -11.60 2.01
C THR A 7 15.40 -10.25 2.61
N LYS A 8 14.34 -9.61 2.11
CA LYS A 8 13.91 -8.29 2.55
C LYS A 8 12.39 -8.30 2.62
N ALA A 9 11.84 -8.02 3.79
CA ALA A 9 10.40 -8.08 4.00
C ALA A 9 9.88 -6.79 4.63
N VAL A 10 8.66 -6.40 4.24
CA VAL A 10 7.89 -5.34 4.89
C VAL A 10 6.61 -5.95 5.45
N ILE A 11 6.38 -5.71 6.74
CA ILE A 11 5.11 -5.98 7.40
C ILE A 11 4.48 -4.62 7.70
N HIS A 12 3.44 -4.26 6.96
CA HIS A 12 2.71 -3.02 7.13
C HIS A 12 1.39 -3.31 7.84
N VAL A 13 1.25 -2.85 9.08
CA VAL A 13 0.01 -2.97 9.86
C VAL A 13 -0.75 -1.65 9.78
N GLY A 14 -2.03 -1.67 9.36
CA GLY A 14 -2.80 -0.43 9.21
C GLY A 14 -4.32 -0.61 9.27
N ASP A 15 -5.00 0.44 9.75
CA ASP A 15 -6.44 0.53 9.96
C ASP A 15 -7.13 1.62 9.12
N ALA A 16 -6.39 2.49 8.43
CA ALA A 16 -6.92 3.54 7.57
C ALA A 16 -6.06 3.75 6.30
N PRO A 17 -6.67 4.17 5.18
CA PRO A 17 -5.93 4.60 3.99
C PRO A 17 -5.22 5.95 4.24
N PRO A 18 -4.15 6.28 3.50
CA PRO A 18 -3.51 7.59 3.57
C PRO A 18 -4.30 8.64 2.77
N HIS A 19 -3.91 9.90 2.95
CA HIS A 19 -4.41 11.03 2.17
C HIS A 19 -4.35 10.79 0.65
N GLY A 20 -5.34 11.30 -0.06
CA GLY A 20 -5.60 11.19 -1.50
C GLY A 20 -6.88 10.42 -1.78
N LEU A 21 -7.88 11.09 -2.36
CA LEU A 21 -9.21 10.49 -2.61
C LEU A 21 -9.16 9.19 -3.42
N GLN A 22 -8.12 8.99 -4.23
CA GLN A 22 -7.92 7.75 -5.00
C GLN A 22 -7.71 6.49 -4.14
N TYR A 23 -7.37 6.64 -2.85
CA TYR A 23 -7.13 5.53 -1.93
C TYR A 23 -8.34 5.22 -1.02
N HIS A 24 -9.43 5.97 -1.15
CA HIS A 24 -10.63 5.83 -0.35
C HIS A 24 -11.78 5.26 -1.17
N ASP A 25 -12.58 4.38 -0.58
CA ASP A 25 -13.89 4.04 -1.13
C ASP A 25 -14.90 5.12 -0.74
N ASN A 26 -15.67 5.62 -1.71
CA ASN A 26 -16.73 6.63 -1.51
C ASN A 26 -17.90 6.16 -0.61
N THR A 27 -17.79 4.97 -0.01
CA THR A 27 -18.86 4.26 0.72
C THR A 27 -18.75 4.38 2.24
N CYS A 28 -17.75 5.09 2.76
CA CYS A 28 -17.56 5.27 4.20
C CYS A 28 -17.92 6.70 4.66
N PRO A 29 -19.22 7.01 4.93
CA PRO A 29 -19.62 8.30 5.47
C PRO A 29 -18.93 8.57 6.80
N GLY A 30 -18.35 9.77 6.95
CA GLY A 30 -17.63 10.21 8.16
C GLY A 30 -16.10 10.10 8.13
N HIS A 31 -15.53 9.51 7.07
CA HIS A 31 -14.07 9.46 6.87
C HIS A 31 -13.68 10.47 5.79
N GLY A 32 -13.72 11.75 6.14
CA GLY A 32 -13.26 12.83 5.26
C GLY A 32 -11.74 12.81 5.19
N ASP A 33 -11.21 12.85 3.97
CA ASP A 33 -9.80 13.14 3.75
C ASP A 33 -9.62 14.65 3.65
N ASP A 34 -9.01 15.26 4.67
CA ASP A 34 -8.73 16.70 4.71
C ASP A 34 -7.66 17.12 3.68
N TYR A 35 -6.97 16.15 3.06
CA TYR A 35 -5.96 16.36 2.03
C TYR A 35 -6.29 15.55 0.76
N PRO A 36 -7.39 15.89 0.07
CA PRO A 36 -7.89 15.11 -1.06
C PRO A 36 -6.92 15.04 -2.25
N GLY A 37 -5.97 15.98 -2.32
CA GLY A 37 -4.89 16.00 -3.30
C GLY A 37 -3.73 15.04 -3.01
N GLY A 38 -3.73 14.35 -1.86
CA GLY A 38 -2.66 13.48 -1.40
C GLY A 38 -1.54 14.21 -0.65
N ASP A 39 -0.39 13.56 -0.53
CA ASP A 39 0.80 14.13 0.14
C ASP A 39 1.27 15.41 -0.56
N PRO A 40 1.45 16.53 0.18
CA PRO A 40 1.95 17.80 -0.39
C PRO A 40 3.35 17.69 -0.99
N ASN A 41 4.15 16.69 -0.62
CA ASN A 41 5.47 16.45 -1.20
C ASN A 41 5.44 15.53 -2.44
N GLY A 42 4.25 15.11 -2.87
CA GLY A 42 4.06 14.32 -4.08
C GLY A 42 4.33 12.82 -3.92
N LEU A 43 4.49 12.31 -2.70
CA LEU A 43 4.65 10.88 -2.46
C LEU A 43 3.39 10.12 -2.87
N ARG A 44 3.57 9.09 -3.70
CA ARG A 44 2.48 8.24 -4.21
C ARG A 44 2.73 6.78 -3.83
N ILE A 45 1.68 6.11 -3.36
CA ILE A 45 1.76 4.69 -2.96
C ILE A 45 2.21 3.85 -4.13
N GLU A 46 1.73 4.14 -5.33
CA GLU A 46 2.06 3.44 -6.56
C GLU A 46 3.57 3.46 -6.83
N GLN A 47 4.21 4.62 -6.66
CA GLN A 47 5.65 4.79 -6.85
C GLN A 47 6.45 4.04 -5.77
N LEU A 48 5.99 4.10 -4.51
CA LEU A 48 6.60 3.34 -3.41
C LEU A 48 6.54 1.83 -3.68
N MET A 49 5.37 1.33 -4.07
CA MET A 49 5.16 -0.10 -4.33
C MET A 49 5.97 -0.59 -5.52
N GLN A 50 6.07 0.20 -6.60
CA GLN A 50 6.97 -0.09 -7.72
C GLN A 50 8.44 -0.14 -7.27
N GLY A 51 8.86 0.81 -6.44
CA GLY A 51 10.19 0.83 -5.82
C GLY A 51 10.43 -0.41 -4.95
N PHE A 52 9.43 -0.83 -4.18
CA PHE A 52 9.54 -2.03 -3.35
C PHE A 52 9.68 -3.30 -4.17
N ARG A 53 8.90 -3.43 -5.25
CA ARG A 53 9.06 -4.52 -6.21
C ARG A 53 10.46 -4.51 -6.83
N ALA A 54 10.95 -3.35 -7.28
CA ALA A 54 12.27 -3.21 -7.90
C ALA A 54 13.40 -3.59 -6.93
N LEU A 55 13.22 -3.34 -5.64
CA LEU A 55 14.11 -3.81 -4.59
C LEU A 55 13.96 -5.31 -4.31
N GLY A 56 12.96 -6.00 -4.85
CA GLY A 56 12.72 -7.42 -4.57
C GLY A 56 12.32 -7.67 -3.12
N LEU A 57 11.62 -6.71 -2.51
CA LEU A 57 11.00 -6.90 -1.21
C LEU A 57 9.87 -7.92 -1.32
N ASP A 58 9.58 -8.60 -0.22
CA ASP A 58 8.33 -9.31 0.00
C ASP A 58 7.43 -8.44 0.87
N TYR A 59 6.18 -8.20 0.45
CA TYR A 59 5.29 -7.24 1.10
C TYR A 59 4.07 -7.94 1.69
N CYS A 60 3.87 -7.77 3.00
CA CYS A 60 2.70 -8.22 3.72
C CYS A 60 1.98 -7.03 4.35
N PHE A 61 0.69 -6.88 4.05
CA PHE A 61 -0.19 -5.91 4.69
C PHE A 61 -1.10 -6.62 5.70
N VAL A 62 -1.00 -6.24 6.97
CA VAL A 62 -1.87 -6.73 8.04
C VAL A 62 -3.02 -5.73 8.21
N ARG A 63 -4.20 -6.14 7.75
CA ARG A 63 -5.40 -5.31 7.73
C ARG A 63 -6.15 -5.40 9.06
N ILE A 64 -6.29 -4.26 9.74
CA ILE A 64 -7.10 -4.12 10.97
C ILE A 64 -8.57 -3.82 10.65
N THR A 65 -8.84 -2.96 9.67
CA THR A 65 -10.23 -2.59 9.30
C THR A 65 -10.45 -2.72 7.80
N LYS A 66 -11.72 -2.69 7.37
CA LYS A 66 -12.08 -2.70 5.95
C LYS A 66 -11.72 -1.40 5.20
N HIS A 67 -11.35 -0.32 5.90
CA HIS A 67 -11.15 1.00 5.30
C HIS A 67 -9.93 1.09 4.38
N THR A 68 -8.98 0.17 4.50
CA THR A 68 -7.78 0.09 3.64
C THR A 68 -8.02 -0.70 2.35
N GLY A 69 -9.25 -1.16 2.08
CA GLY A 69 -9.57 -1.98 0.91
C GLY A 69 -9.11 -1.34 -0.41
N LYS A 70 -9.53 -0.11 -0.68
CA LYS A 70 -9.15 0.60 -1.91
C LYS A 70 -7.65 0.85 -2.01
N MET A 71 -7.01 1.25 -0.92
CA MET A 71 -5.55 1.39 -0.85
C MET A 71 -4.83 0.10 -1.26
N ILE A 72 -5.27 -1.06 -0.74
CA ILE A 72 -4.66 -2.36 -1.04
C ILE A 72 -4.82 -2.71 -2.53
N GLU A 73 -5.96 -2.38 -3.15
CA GLU A 73 -6.13 -2.56 -4.61
C GLU A 73 -5.11 -1.74 -5.41
N VAL A 74 -4.91 -0.48 -5.02
CA VAL A 74 -3.92 0.40 -5.66
C VAL A 74 -2.50 -0.14 -5.45
N MET A 75 -2.20 -0.65 -4.25
CA MET A 75 -0.91 -1.29 -3.97
C MET A 75 -0.67 -2.51 -4.85
N ARG A 76 -1.65 -3.40 -4.97
CA ARG A 76 -1.57 -4.60 -5.82
C ARG A 76 -1.36 -4.26 -7.28
N ALA A 77 -2.12 -3.29 -7.81
CA ALA A 77 -1.97 -2.85 -9.19
C ALA A 77 -0.55 -2.33 -9.51
N ALA A 78 0.13 -1.73 -8.52
CA ALA A 78 1.47 -1.19 -8.68
C ALA A 78 2.60 -2.20 -8.36
N TYR A 79 2.34 -3.17 -7.49
CA TYR A 79 3.33 -4.12 -6.98
C TYR A 79 3.28 -5.49 -7.64
N ASP A 80 2.10 -6.05 -7.86
CA ASP A 80 1.96 -7.44 -8.27
C ASP A 80 2.62 -7.65 -9.64
N ASP A 81 3.37 -8.75 -9.76
CA ASP A 81 4.10 -9.09 -10.96
C ASP A 81 4.02 -10.60 -11.23
N PRO A 82 3.20 -11.02 -12.21
CA PRO A 82 3.06 -12.42 -12.57
C PRO A 82 4.39 -13.09 -12.99
N ALA A 83 5.35 -12.33 -13.51
CA ALA A 83 6.63 -12.89 -13.95
C ALA A 83 7.54 -13.29 -12.78
N THR A 84 7.40 -12.60 -11.64
CA THR A 84 8.17 -12.88 -10.42
C THR A 84 7.36 -13.62 -9.35
N LEU A 85 6.07 -13.87 -9.62
CA LEU A 85 5.09 -14.43 -8.68
C LEU A 85 4.98 -13.65 -7.37
N ARG A 86 5.48 -12.41 -7.34
CA ARG A 86 5.37 -11.54 -6.18
C ARG A 86 4.03 -10.83 -6.18
N GLN A 87 3.36 -10.90 -5.04
CA GLN A 87 2.06 -10.27 -4.82
C GLN A 87 2.02 -9.71 -3.40
N VAL A 88 1.26 -8.63 -3.21
CA VAL A 88 0.97 -8.12 -1.87
C VAL A 88 0.16 -9.17 -1.09
N GLN A 89 0.78 -9.74 -0.07
CA GLN A 89 0.10 -10.62 0.89
C GLN A 89 -0.78 -9.76 1.81
N VAL A 90 -1.97 -10.26 2.13
CA VAL A 90 -2.90 -9.56 3.01
C VAL A 90 -3.36 -10.50 4.11
N GLU A 91 -3.06 -10.14 5.34
CA GLU A 91 -3.49 -10.83 6.55
C GLU A 91 -4.56 -10.01 7.28
N HIS A 92 -5.31 -10.65 8.18
CA HIS A 92 -6.40 -10.01 8.93
C HIS A 92 -6.20 -10.21 10.43
N LEU A 93 -6.42 -9.13 11.20
CA LEU A 93 -6.52 -9.16 12.66
C LEU A 93 -7.98 -9.11 13.11
#